data_AF-A0A0J8QJM6-F1
#
_entry.id   AF-A0A0J8QJM6-F1
#
_cell.length_a   1.000
_cell.length_b   1.000
_cell.length_c   1.000
_cell.angle_alpha   90.00
_cell.angle_beta   90.00
_cell.angle_gamma   90.00
#
_symmetry.space_group_name_H-M   'P 1'
#
loop_
_entity.id
_entity.type
_entity.pdbx_description
1 polymer ?
#
loop_
_entity_poly.entity_id
_entity_poly.type
_entity_poly.pdbx_seq_one_letter_code
_entity_poly.pdbx_strand_id
1 'polypeptide(L)'
;MAPLWNCSLSSLLWFLSLSNAVSGGRVYPPKDLPVVGETTCGGHTYQYHGLAGYGVVPSDAVDKYGDTLGGIGSAIAVEQSSWQRKRDGSYEGIAWALPDRGWNTNGTLNVQARVQKLSLKLTLAPTASAENPSKPNLQIKYLDTILLTGPDGTPTTGIDADATGFISFPGFPPLPGATINGDGFGGAGPGVRRISLDCEGLALGRDGSFWVSDEYGPYVYKFSLRGRMLQAIQPPAAYLPRHYTEEDPEKATLVASQSEIHYLPTGDLMILARDSGFGHGQSESRSVYRQADIISKSRWTTDIKSYQYDRVNGSIASSTGVLKAGIRPVEYCPFIDYNLASELAKFGLHNGGEQDRFLLNEKWESLALVPVDRRDRRHHKKHEYFLISFSDNDYITQNGRLNFGKFKYADQSGFNLETQALVFHLSL
;
A
#
# COMPACT_ATOMS: atom_id res chain seq x y z
N MET A 1 -20.19 -21.06 -84.98
CA MET A 1 -20.16 -19.88 -84.09
C MET A 1 -21.31 -20.03 -83.12
N ALA A 2 -20.99 -20.33 -81.87
CA ALA A 2 -21.90 -20.76 -80.80
C ALA A 2 -22.43 -19.54 -79.99
N PRO A 3 -23.52 -19.69 -79.21
CA PRO A 3 -24.47 -18.62 -78.94
C PRO A 3 -24.20 -17.79 -77.67
N LEU A 4 -24.86 -16.63 -77.65
CA LEU A 4 -24.93 -15.61 -76.60
C LEU A 4 -25.43 -16.16 -75.26
N TRP A 5 -24.75 -15.81 -74.17
CA TRP A 5 -25.22 -15.98 -72.79
C TRP A 5 -25.46 -14.62 -72.13
N ASN A 6 -26.67 -14.50 -71.55
CA ASN A 6 -27.14 -13.41 -70.70
C ASN A 6 -26.39 -13.39 -69.36
N CYS A 7 -25.97 -12.22 -68.91
CA CYS A 7 -25.68 -11.95 -67.50
C CYS A 7 -26.62 -10.88 -66.98
N SER A 8 -27.53 -11.31 -66.09
CA SER A 8 -28.36 -10.48 -65.22
C SER A 8 -27.49 -9.90 -64.09
N LEU A 9 -27.46 -8.57 -63.94
CA LEU A 9 -26.98 -7.90 -62.73
C LEU A 9 -28.16 -7.67 -61.78
N SER A 10 -28.21 -8.41 -60.67
CA SER A 10 -29.07 -8.07 -59.54
C SER A 10 -28.42 -6.99 -58.68
N SER A 11 -29.07 -5.84 -58.59
CA SER A 11 -28.74 -4.73 -57.69
C SER A 11 -29.19 -5.04 -56.26
N LEU A 12 -28.25 -5.27 -55.34
CA LEU A 12 -28.51 -5.27 -53.89
C LEU A 12 -28.50 -3.81 -53.37
N LEU A 13 -29.67 -3.31 -52.98
CA LEU A 13 -29.84 -2.08 -52.21
C LEU A 13 -29.42 -2.33 -50.76
N TRP A 14 -28.30 -1.75 -50.34
CA TRP A 14 -27.93 -1.64 -48.92
C TRP A 14 -28.70 -0.47 -48.30
N PHE A 15 -29.60 -0.76 -47.38
CA PHE A 15 -30.16 0.24 -46.47
C PHE A 15 -29.07 0.64 -45.45
N LEU A 16 -28.50 1.83 -45.60
CA LEU A 16 -27.75 2.47 -44.51
C LEU A 16 -28.74 2.88 -43.41
N SER A 17 -28.72 2.20 -42.27
CA SER A 17 -29.29 2.78 -41.05
C SER A 17 -28.31 3.82 -40.52
N LEU A 18 -28.69 5.10 -40.61
CA LEU A 18 -28.03 6.19 -39.90
C LEU A 18 -28.29 5.98 -38.41
N SER A 19 -27.37 5.29 -37.73
CA SER A 19 -27.31 5.32 -36.28
C SER A 19 -26.77 6.69 -35.90
N ASN A 20 -27.61 7.58 -35.38
CA ASN A 20 -27.16 8.79 -34.71
C ASN A 20 -26.31 8.37 -33.50
N ALA A 21 -25.00 8.36 -33.67
CA ALA A 21 -24.07 8.27 -32.55
C ALA A 21 -24.22 9.56 -31.74
N VAL A 22 -25.04 9.51 -30.70
CA VAL A 22 -25.03 10.53 -29.64
C VAL A 22 -23.62 10.53 -29.07
N SER A 23 -22.85 11.60 -29.33
CA SER A 23 -21.59 11.80 -28.64
C SER A 23 -21.90 12.00 -27.16
N GLY A 24 -21.82 10.93 -26.37
CA GLY A 24 -21.90 11.04 -24.91
C GLY A 24 -20.84 12.02 -24.45
N GLY A 25 -21.29 13.18 -23.95
CA GLY A 25 -20.40 14.18 -23.38
C GLY A 25 -19.57 13.55 -22.27
N ARG A 26 -18.32 14.02 -22.09
CA ARG A 26 -17.51 13.58 -20.95
C ARG A 26 -18.26 13.93 -19.66
N VAL A 27 -18.59 12.92 -18.86
CA VAL A 27 -19.04 13.12 -17.48
C VAL A 27 -17.89 13.77 -16.73
N TYR A 28 -18.11 14.73 -15.84
CA TYR A 28 -17.10 15.27 -14.91
C TYR A 28 -17.57 15.02 -13.48
N PRO A 29 -16.66 14.83 -12.50
CA PRO A 29 -17.07 14.91 -11.10
C PRO A 29 -17.78 16.27 -10.84
N PRO A 30 -18.69 16.33 -9.86
CA PRO A 30 -19.34 17.58 -9.47
C PRO A 30 -18.30 18.68 -9.23
N LYS A 31 -18.60 19.90 -9.70
CA LYS A 31 -17.65 21.03 -9.66
C LYS A 31 -17.33 21.53 -8.24
N ASP A 32 -18.24 21.27 -7.30
CA ASP A 32 -18.14 21.65 -5.90
C ASP A 32 -18.47 20.41 -5.07
N LEU A 33 -17.43 19.65 -4.70
CA LEU A 33 -17.58 18.52 -3.80
C LEU A 33 -17.72 19.03 -2.35
N PRO A 34 -18.60 18.43 -1.54
CA PRO A 34 -18.65 18.75 -0.12
C PRO A 34 -17.28 18.52 0.52
N VAL A 35 -16.91 19.36 1.48
CA VAL A 35 -15.71 19.19 2.29
C VAL A 35 -16.14 18.52 3.58
N VAL A 36 -15.71 17.28 3.77
CA VAL A 36 -15.98 16.46 4.97
C VAL A 36 -14.99 16.82 6.08
N GLY A 37 -13.75 17.13 5.72
CA GLY A 37 -12.72 17.60 6.64
C GLY A 37 -11.75 18.55 5.97
N GLU A 38 -11.15 19.45 6.74
CA GLU A 38 -10.13 20.39 6.29
C GLU A 38 -9.07 20.54 7.36
N THR A 39 -7.81 20.64 6.95
CA THR A 39 -6.71 21.00 7.84
C THR A 39 -5.78 21.99 7.16
N THR A 40 -5.16 22.87 7.95
CA THR A 40 -4.09 23.77 7.47
C THR A 40 -2.81 23.39 8.19
N CYS A 41 -1.79 23.00 7.43
CA CYS A 41 -0.50 22.57 7.95
C CYS A 41 0.62 23.25 7.17
N GLY A 42 1.59 23.87 7.86
CA GLY A 42 2.73 24.51 7.20
C GLY A 42 2.40 25.67 6.26
N GLY A 43 1.18 26.20 6.32
CA GLY A 43 0.67 27.21 5.39
C GLY A 43 -0.02 26.65 4.13
N HIS A 44 -0.17 25.34 4.01
CA HIS A 44 -0.98 24.69 2.98
C HIS A 44 -2.33 24.25 3.56
N THR A 45 -3.40 24.35 2.77
CA THR A 45 -4.77 23.93 3.18
C THR A 45 -5.20 22.70 2.40
N TYR A 46 -5.35 21.59 3.10
CA TYR A 46 -5.76 20.30 2.57
C TYR A 46 -7.24 20.05 2.86
N GLN A 47 -7.96 19.53 1.87
CA GLN A 47 -9.39 19.24 2.00
C GLN A 47 -9.67 17.78 1.68
N TYR A 48 -10.44 17.14 2.56
CA TYR A 48 -10.98 15.81 2.38
C TYR A 48 -12.45 15.91 1.96
N HIS A 49 -12.79 15.36 0.80
CA HIS A 49 -14.11 15.45 0.20
C HIS A 49 -15.00 14.21 0.45
N GLY A 50 -14.46 13.21 1.13
CA GLY A 50 -15.17 11.98 1.47
C GLY A 50 -14.58 10.72 0.84
N LEU A 51 -15.09 9.59 1.32
CA LEU A 51 -14.74 8.26 0.84
C LEU A 51 -15.42 8.04 -0.53
N ALA A 52 -14.60 7.89 -1.56
CA ALA A 52 -15.01 7.80 -2.95
C ALA A 52 -15.10 6.35 -3.47
N GLY A 53 -14.44 5.41 -2.79
CA GLY A 53 -14.54 4.01 -3.17
C GLY A 53 -14.07 3.00 -2.14
N TYR A 54 -14.55 1.78 -2.34
CA TYR A 54 -14.25 0.59 -1.55
C TYR A 54 -14.08 -0.63 -2.48
N GLY A 55 -13.11 -1.48 -2.17
CA GLY A 55 -12.83 -2.73 -2.86
C GLY A 55 -12.28 -3.79 -1.91
N VAL A 56 -12.32 -5.05 -2.34
CA VAL A 56 -11.76 -6.18 -1.59
C VAL A 56 -11.02 -7.16 -2.50
N VAL A 57 -10.05 -7.86 -1.94
CA VAL A 57 -9.45 -9.08 -2.49
C VAL A 57 -9.75 -10.23 -1.52
N PRO A 58 -10.29 -11.38 -2.00
CA PRO A 58 -10.58 -12.52 -1.14
C PRO A 58 -9.35 -13.00 -0.36
N SER A 59 -9.55 -13.37 0.91
CA SER A 59 -8.47 -13.83 1.81
C SER A 59 -7.70 -15.04 1.29
N ASP A 60 -8.33 -15.87 0.45
CA ASP A 60 -7.79 -17.11 -0.13
C ASP A 60 -7.50 -16.97 -1.64
N ALA A 61 -7.53 -15.75 -2.19
CA ALA A 61 -7.07 -15.50 -3.55
C ALA A 61 -5.62 -15.94 -3.70
N VAL A 62 -5.26 -16.53 -4.84
CA VAL A 62 -3.90 -17.04 -5.09
C VAL A 62 -3.24 -16.37 -6.28
N ASP A 63 -1.91 -16.29 -6.24
CA ASP A 63 -1.10 -15.90 -7.39
C ASP A 63 -0.92 -17.05 -8.39
N LYS A 64 -0.19 -16.77 -9.47
CA LYS A 64 0.13 -17.75 -10.52
C LYS A 64 1.00 -18.92 -10.03
N TYR A 65 1.64 -18.80 -8.88
CA TYR A 65 2.45 -19.84 -8.26
C TYR A 65 1.63 -20.69 -7.29
N GLY A 66 0.37 -20.33 -7.03
CA GLY A 66 -0.54 -21.04 -6.14
C GLY A 66 -0.44 -20.62 -4.67
N ASP A 67 0.31 -19.56 -4.37
CA ASP A 67 0.40 -18.99 -3.03
C ASP A 67 -0.70 -17.94 -2.82
N THR A 68 -1.21 -17.86 -1.59
CA THR A 68 -2.16 -16.84 -1.17
C THR A 68 -1.61 -15.43 -1.43
N LEU A 69 -2.45 -14.55 -1.98
CA LEU A 69 -2.08 -13.17 -2.29
C LEU A 69 -1.94 -12.29 -1.05
N GLY A 70 -2.44 -12.73 0.11
CA GLY A 70 -2.55 -11.95 1.36
C GLY A 70 -1.32 -11.10 1.71
N GLY A 71 -1.52 -10.16 2.62
CA GLY A 71 -0.49 -9.21 3.01
C GLY A 71 -0.27 -8.07 2.02
N ILE A 72 -0.90 -8.03 0.84
CA ILE A 72 -0.65 -7.00 -0.20
C ILE A 72 -0.91 -5.54 0.20
N GLY A 73 -1.32 -5.29 1.44
CA GLY A 73 -1.46 -3.97 2.02
C GLY A 73 -0.20 -3.41 2.67
N SER A 74 0.88 -4.19 2.84
CA SER A 74 2.14 -3.70 3.44
C SER A 74 2.76 -2.56 2.62
N ALA A 75 2.62 -2.59 1.29
CA ALA A 75 2.85 -1.38 0.48
C ALA A 75 2.15 -1.45 -0.87
N ILE A 76 1.74 -0.29 -1.40
CA ILE A 76 1.23 -0.17 -2.76
C ILE A 76 1.85 1.03 -3.50
N ALA A 77 2.02 0.89 -4.81
CA ALA A 77 2.41 1.98 -5.68
C ALA A 77 1.64 1.93 -7.00
N VAL A 78 1.01 3.04 -7.39
CA VAL A 78 0.31 3.13 -8.67
C VAL A 78 1.26 3.62 -9.76
N GLU A 79 1.28 2.90 -10.89
CA GLU A 79 2.00 3.33 -12.08
C GLU A 79 1.31 4.56 -12.67
N GLN A 80 1.80 5.75 -12.31
CA GLN A 80 1.18 7.03 -12.63
C GLN A 80 0.82 7.15 -14.12
N SER A 81 1.68 6.72 -15.05
CA SER A 81 1.44 6.70 -16.51
C SER A 81 0.18 5.93 -16.91
N SER A 82 -0.12 4.84 -16.21
CA SER A 82 -1.26 3.97 -16.51
C SER A 82 -2.60 4.51 -15.99
N TRP A 83 -2.59 5.35 -14.95
CA TRP A 83 -3.80 5.88 -14.34
C TRP A 83 -4.51 6.89 -15.26
N GLN A 84 -5.73 6.56 -15.66
CA GLN A 84 -6.49 7.31 -16.65
C GLN A 84 -7.99 7.30 -16.36
N ARG A 85 -8.57 8.49 -16.50
CA ARG A 85 -10.01 8.68 -16.54
C ARG A 85 -10.58 8.29 -17.90
N LYS A 86 -11.60 7.44 -17.91
CA LYS A 86 -12.30 6.95 -19.09
C LYS A 86 -13.45 7.88 -19.47
N ARG A 87 -14.02 7.64 -20.66
CA ARG A 87 -15.11 8.48 -21.21
C ARG A 87 -16.41 8.37 -20.41
N ASP A 88 -16.67 7.19 -19.83
CA ASP A 88 -17.81 6.91 -18.96
C ASP A 88 -17.66 7.51 -17.55
N GLY A 89 -16.52 8.15 -17.25
CA GLY A 89 -16.24 8.76 -15.96
C GLY A 89 -15.56 7.82 -14.95
N SER A 90 -15.36 6.55 -15.27
CA SER A 90 -14.57 5.61 -14.48
C SER A 90 -13.06 5.91 -14.58
N TYR A 91 -12.28 5.35 -13.67
CA TYR A 91 -10.82 5.43 -13.65
C TYR A 91 -10.23 4.03 -13.73
N GLU A 92 -9.15 3.87 -14.47
CA GLU A 92 -8.40 2.61 -14.51
C GLU A 92 -6.90 2.88 -14.41
N GLY A 93 -6.16 1.96 -13.83
CA GLY A 93 -4.69 1.98 -13.81
C GLY A 93 -4.10 0.68 -13.29
N ILE A 94 -2.77 0.62 -13.30
CA ILE A 94 -1.97 -0.48 -12.79
C ILE A 94 -1.40 -0.08 -11.44
N ALA A 95 -1.61 -0.93 -10.45
CA ALA A 95 -0.93 -0.86 -9.17
C ALA A 95 0.04 -2.03 -9.02
N TRP A 96 1.07 -1.81 -8.23
CA TRP A 96 1.97 -2.83 -7.74
C TRP A 96 1.83 -2.87 -6.22
N ALA A 97 1.76 -4.07 -5.67
CA ALA A 97 1.58 -4.29 -4.24
C ALA A 97 2.67 -5.23 -3.71
N LEU A 98 3.16 -4.95 -2.53
CA LEU A 98 4.04 -5.83 -1.77
C LEU A 98 3.23 -6.50 -0.67
N PRO A 99 3.28 -7.84 -0.59
CA PRO A 99 2.92 -8.52 0.61
C PRO A 99 4.06 -8.54 1.63
N ASP A 100 3.65 -8.63 2.89
CA ASP A 100 4.45 -8.92 4.08
C ASP A 100 5.26 -10.24 3.92
N ARG A 101 6.12 -10.58 4.87
CA ARG A 101 6.99 -11.76 4.91
C ARG A 101 6.27 -13.12 4.90
N GLY A 102 4.95 -13.15 4.94
CA GLY A 102 4.14 -14.36 4.81
C GLY A 102 3.07 -14.48 5.89
N TRP A 103 2.67 -15.73 6.19
CA TRP A 103 1.66 -15.99 7.21
C TRP A 103 2.18 -15.72 8.62
N ASN A 104 1.86 -14.53 9.14
CA ASN A 104 2.53 -13.91 10.28
C ASN A 104 1.97 -14.27 11.65
N THR A 105 0.86 -14.98 11.74
CA THR A 105 0.24 -15.30 13.05
C THR A 105 0.91 -16.46 13.77
N ASN A 106 1.81 -17.19 13.10
CA ASN A 106 2.41 -18.44 13.60
C ASN A 106 3.95 -18.47 13.48
N GLY A 107 4.57 -17.29 13.42
CA GLY A 107 6.01 -17.13 13.20
C GLY A 107 6.37 -17.04 11.72
N THR A 108 7.66 -17.00 11.42
CA THR A 108 8.16 -16.73 10.07
C THR A 108 8.36 -18.00 9.25
N LEU A 109 8.10 -17.92 7.95
CA LEU A 109 8.14 -19.04 7.01
C LEU A 109 9.03 -18.71 5.81
N ASN A 110 9.51 -19.74 5.11
CA ASN A 110 10.37 -19.57 3.94
C ASN A 110 9.60 -19.10 2.68
N VAL A 111 8.71 -18.13 2.84
CA VAL A 111 8.00 -17.45 1.76
C VAL A 111 9.01 -16.61 1.00
N GLN A 112 9.06 -16.79 -0.32
CA GLN A 112 9.86 -15.91 -1.18
C GLN A 112 9.14 -14.56 -1.32
N ALA A 113 9.84 -13.47 -1.00
CA ALA A 113 9.33 -12.13 -1.18
C ALA A 113 8.97 -11.88 -2.64
N ARG A 114 7.97 -11.05 -2.90
CA ARG A 114 7.37 -10.89 -4.23
C ARG A 114 6.70 -9.53 -4.39
N VAL A 115 6.51 -9.11 -5.63
CA VAL A 115 5.68 -7.94 -5.99
C VAL A 115 4.52 -8.42 -6.85
N GLN A 116 3.31 -8.01 -6.52
CA GLN A 116 2.10 -8.36 -7.26
C GLN A 116 1.64 -7.20 -8.13
N LYS A 117 1.28 -7.52 -9.38
CA LYS A 117 0.71 -6.57 -10.34
C LYS A 117 -0.80 -6.65 -10.29
N LEU A 118 -1.45 -5.51 -10.09
CA LEU A 118 -2.89 -5.39 -9.98
C LEU A 118 -3.43 -4.42 -11.05
N SER A 119 -4.60 -4.72 -11.60
CA SER A 119 -5.43 -3.74 -12.30
C SER A 119 -6.42 -3.16 -11.31
N LEU A 120 -6.51 -1.83 -11.28
CA LEU A 120 -7.51 -1.09 -10.54
C LEU A 120 -8.54 -0.50 -11.50
N LYS A 121 -9.82 -0.61 -11.16
CA LYS A 121 -10.91 0.10 -11.85
C LYS A 121 -11.87 0.69 -10.84
N LEU A 122 -11.92 2.01 -10.77
CA LEU A 122 -12.80 2.76 -9.88
C LEU A 122 -13.97 3.34 -10.67
N THR A 123 -15.19 2.99 -10.28
CA THR A 123 -16.42 3.62 -10.77
C THR A 123 -17.06 4.38 -9.63
N LEU A 124 -17.11 5.71 -9.68
CA LEU A 124 -17.63 6.52 -8.58
C LEU A 124 -19.12 6.23 -8.33
N ALA A 125 -19.50 6.25 -7.05
CA ALA A 125 -20.88 6.08 -6.59
C ALA A 125 -21.38 7.37 -5.91
N PRO A 126 -21.63 8.46 -6.66
CA PRO A 126 -21.90 9.78 -6.08
C PRO A 126 -23.22 9.88 -5.30
N THR A 127 -24.11 8.89 -5.45
CA THR A 127 -25.39 8.81 -4.73
C THR A 127 -25.34 7.87 -3.52
N ALA A 128 -24.17 7.36 -3.16
CA ALA A 128 -23.99 6.49 -2.01
C ALA A 128 -24.19 7.27 -0.70
N SER A 129 -24.99 6.71 0.20
CA SER A 129 -25.26 7.27 1.53
C SER A 129 -25.41 6.15 2.55
N ALA A 130 -25.57 6.49 3.84
CA ALA A 130 -25.85 5.50 4.87
C ALA A 130 -27.18 4.76 4.65
N GLU A 131 -28.18 5.45 4.09
CA GLU A 131 -29.51 4.90 3.78
C GLU A 131 -29.53 4.08 2.49
N ASN A 132 -28.60 4.37 1.57
CA ASN A 132 -28.43 3.63 0.32
C ASN A 132 -26.94 3.34 0.06
N PRO A 133 -26.35 2.38 0.78
CA PRO A 133 -24.93 2.07 0.65
C PRO A 133 -24.58 1.51 -0.73
N SER A 134 -23.42 1.90 -1.24
CA SER A 134 -22.85 1.35 -2.46
C SER A 134 -22.26 -0.04 -2.21
N LYS A 135 -22.38 -0.92 -3.20
CA LYS A 135 -21.54 -2.12 -3.31
C LYS A 135 -20.07 -1.72 -3.57
N PRO A 136 -19.09 -2.64 -3.42
CA PRO A 136 -17.72 -2.38 -3.82
C PRO A 136 -17.65 -1.82 -5.26
N ASN A 137 -17.05 -0.65 -5.39
CA ASN A 137 -17.00 0.13 -6.61
C ASN A 137 -15.55 0.37 -7.09
N LEU A 138 -14.57 -0.07 -6.31
CA LEU A 138 -13.19 -0.31 -6.73
C LEU A 138 -13.03 -1.80 -7.03
N GLN A 139 -12.84 -2.12 -8.31
CA GLN A 139 -12.49 -3.46 -8.75
C GLN A 139 -10.98 -3.61 -8.73
N ILE A 140 -10.51 -4.67 -8.06
CA ILE A 140 -9.10 -5.03 -7.96
C ILE A 140 -8.93 -6.39 -8.62
N LYS A 141 -8.05 -6.46 -9.61
CA LYS A 141 -7.78 -7.71 -10.33
C LYS A 141 -6.29 -8.03 -10.32
N TYR A 142 -5.95 -9.19 -9.79
CA TYR A 142 -4.61 -9.76 -9.92
C TYR A 142 -4.25 -9.99 -11.40
N LEU A 143 -3.04 -9.60 -11.79
CA LEU A 143 -2.51 -9.75 -13.13
C LEU A 143 -1.27 -10.64 -13.18
N ASP A 144 -0.32 -10.42 -12.27
CA ASP A 144 0.96 -11.12 -12.29
C ASP A 144 1.69 -11.06 -10.94
N THR A 145 2.66 -11.95 -10.73
CA THR A 145 3.58 -11.93 -9.58
C THR A 145 5.03 -12.01 -10.06
N ILE A 146 5.87 -11.14 -9.51
CA ILE A 146 7.32 -11.13 -9.70
C ILE A 146 7.98 -11.58 -8.39
N LEU A 147 8.74 -12.67 -8.43
CA LEU A 147 9.47 -13.18 -7.27
C LEU A 147 10.78 -12.44 -7.09
N LEU A 148 11.13 -12.08 -5.85
CA LEU A 148 12.35 -11.36 -5.50
C LEU A 148 13.49 -12.32 -5.20
N THR A 149 14.67 -12.00 -5.72
CA THR A 149 15.89 -12.80 -5.63
C THR A 149 17.08 -11.92 -5.30
N GLY A 150 18.11 -12.51 -4.70
CA GLY A 150 19.40 -11.88 -4.49
C GLY A 150 20.16 -11.57 -5.79
N PRO A 151 21.32 -10.92 -5.69
CA PRO A 151 22.11 -10.51 -6.86
C PRO A 151 22.51 -11.67 -7.79
N ASP A 152 22.68 -12.85 -7.21
CA ASP A 152 23.04 -14.13 -7.84
C ASP A 152 21.84 -14.95 -8.35
N GLY A 153 20.61 -14.48 -8.13
CA GLY A 153 19.38 -15.19 -8.48
C GLY A 153 18.88 -16.17 -7.41
N THR A 154 19.56 -16.28 -6.26
CA THR A 154 19.07 -17.07 -5.12
C THR A 154 17.77 -16.47 -4.58
N PRO A 155 16.72 -17.28 -4.32
CA PRO A 155 15.50 -16.80 -3.69
C PRO A 155 15.76 -16.07 -2.36
N THR A 156 14.97 -15.03 -2.11
CA THR A 156 14.85 -14.40 -0.79
C THR A 156 13.95 -15.25 0.13
N THR A 157 13.85 -14.87 1.40
CA THR A 157 13.02 -15.56 2.39
C THR A 157 12.39 -14.58 3.37
N GLY A 158 11.18 -14.88 3.85
CA GLY A 158 10.51 -14.15 4.93
C GLY A 158 10.97 -14.53 6.34
N ILE A 159 11.86 -15.53 6.48
CA ILE A 159 12.42 -15.93 7.79
C ILE A 159 13.30 -14.81 8.35
N ASP A 160 13.18 -14.56 9.65
CA ASP A 160 14.02 -13.60 10.39
C ASP A 160 15.50 -13.82 10.13
N ALA A 161 16.26 -12.72 10.04
CA ALA A 161 17.69 -12.80 9.90
C ALA A 161 18.35 -13.46 11.13
N ASP A 162 19.43 -14.21 10.90
CA ASP A 162 20.24 -14.73 11.99
C ASP A 162 20.78 -13.56 12.83
N ALA A 163 20.81 -13.71 14.16
CA ALA A 163 21.34 -12.68 15.07
C ALA A 163 22.82 -12.31 14.77
N THR A 164 23.55 -13.18 14.07
CA THR A 164 24.94 -12.94 13.68
C THR A 164 25.24 -13.38 12.24
N GLY A 165 26.25 -12.74 11.65
CA GLY A 165 26.69 -13.01 10.28
C GLY A 165 25.90 -12.24 9.23
N PHE A 166 26.31 -12.40 7.97
CA PHE A 166 25.73 -11.71 6.83
C PHE A 166 26.02 -12.50 5.54
N ILE A 167 25.28 -12.20 4.49
CA ILE A 167 25.57 -12.66 3.12
C ILE A 167 26.31 -11.54 2.39
N SER A 168 27.35 -11.90 1.64
CA SER A 168 28.20 -10.95 0.91
C SER A 168 28.10 -11.15 -0.59
N PHE A 169 27.97 -10.03 -1.31
CA PHE A 169 28.12 -9.98 -2.76
C PHE A 169 29.05 -8.83 -3.15
N PRO A 170 29.88 -8.97 -4.20
CA PRO A 170 30.69 -7.87 -4.71
C PRO A 170 29.82 -6.64 -5.03
N GLY A 171 30.17 -5.49 -4.46
CA GLY A 171 29.46 -4.22 -4.69
C GLY A 171 28.20 -4.00 -3.84
N PHE A 172 27.91 -4.89 -2.89
CA PHE A 172 26.80 -4.76 -1.94
C PHE A 172 27.31 -4.54 -0.52
N PRO A 173 26.56 -3.83 0.34
CA PRO A 173 26.78 -3.91 1.78
C PRO A 173 26.54 -5.34 2.30
N PRO A 174 26.95 -5.66 3.54
CA PRO A 174 26.48 -6.86 4.23
C PRO A 174 24.97 -6.98 4.15
N LEU A 175 24.45 -8.12 3.69
CA LEU A 175 23.01 -8.36 3.60
C LEU A 175 22.54 -9.27 4.73
N PRO A 176 21.36 -9.02 5.32
CA PRO A 176 20.78 -9.88 6.36
C PRO A 176 20.54 -11.29 5.78
N GLY A 177 21.06 -12.30 6.47
CA GLY A 177 20.96 -13.70 6.05
C GLY A 177 20.23 -14.52 7.10
N ALA A 178 19.27 -15.34 6.66
CA ALA A 178 18.53 -16.27 7.49
C ALA A 178 18.95 -17.71 7.20
N THR A 179 19.22 -18.48 8.24
CA THR A 179 19.45 -19.93 8.16
C THR A 179 18.11 -20.67 8.21
N ILE A 180 17.81 -21.38 7.12
CA ILE A 180 16.55 -22.09 6.94
C ILE A 180 16.78 -23.56 7.23
N ASN A 181 16.03 -24.11 8.17
CA ASN A 181 16.05 -25.54 8.47
C ASN A 181 15.03 -26.29 7.61
N GLY A 182 15.41 -27.46 7.10
CA GLY A 182 14.53 -28.27 6.26
C GLY A 182 14.14 -27.56 4.97
N ASP A 183 12.83 -27.52 4.67
CA ASP A 183 12.26 -26.71 3.58
C ASP A 183 11.83 -25.29 4.04
N GLY A 184 11.88 -25.02 5.35
CA GLY A 184 11.40 -23.78 5.96
C GLY A 184 9.88 -23.66 6.09
N PHE A 185 9.17 -24.78 5.96
CA PHE A 185 7.72 -24.94 6.19
C PHE A 185 7.42 -26.12 7.13
N GLY A 186 8.43 -26.60 7.87
CA GLY A 186 8.33 -27.75 8.78
C GLY A 186 8.60 -29.12 8.13
N GLY A 187 8.90 -29.16 6.83
CA GLY A 187 9.26 -30.36 6.08
C GLY A 187 10.76 -30.62 5.99
N ALA A 188 11.12 -31.80 5.48
CA ALA A 188 12.51 -32.17 5.23
C ALA A 188 13.10 -31.39 4.05
N GLY A 189 14.37 -31.00 4.16
CA GLY A 189 15.11 -30.30 3.11
C GLY A 189 16.57 -30.13 3.50
N PRO A 190 17.43 -29.72 2.56
CA PRO A 190 18.88 -29.64 2.79
C PRO A 190 19.27 -28.58 3.83
N GLY A 191 18.34 -27.68 4.18
CA GLY A 191 18.66 -26.42 4.84
C GLY A 191 19.46 -25.51 3.92
N VAL A 192 19.15 -24.22 3.93
CA VAL A 192 19.82 -23.23 3.07
C VAL A 192 19.93 -21.91 3.79
N ARG A 193 20.87 -21.06 3.36
CA ARG A 193 20.93 -19.67 3.81
C ARG A 193 20.44 -18.75 2.70
N ARG A 194 19.52 -17.83 3.02
CA ARG A 194 18.94 -16.89 2.06
C ARG A 194 18.93 -15.47 2.60
N ILE A 195 18.82 -14.49 1.71
CA ILE A 195 18.62 -13.09 2.10
C ILE A 195 17.23 -13.00 2.74
N SER A 196 17.20 -12.54 3.98
CA SER A 196 15.98 -12.30 4.76
C SER A 196 15.38 -10.96 4.35
N LEU A 197 14.06 -10.93 4.12
CA LEU A 197 13.31 -9.73 3.77
C LEU A 197 11.95 -9.72 4.42
N ASP A 198 11.59 -8.55 4.92
CA ASP A 198 10.27 -8.20 5.40
C ASP A 198 9.86 -6.86 4.81
N CYS A 199 9.07 -6.89 3.74
CA CYS A 199 8.98 -5.77 2.81
C CYS A 199 7.83 -4.81 3.17
N GLU A 200 8.16 -3.58 3.54
CA GLU A 200 7.20 -2.60 4.12
C GLU A 200 7.07 -1.29 3.34
N GLY A 201 7.62 -1.22 2.12
CA GLY A 201 7.47 -0.01 1.32
C GLY A 201 7.83 -0.24 -0.13
N LEU A 202 7.15 0.46 -1.03
CA LEU A 202 7.30 0.28 -2.47
C LEU A 202 7.36 1.62 -3.20
N ALA A 203 8.42 1.82 -3.99
CA ALA A 203 8.48 2.90 -4.97
C ALA A 203 8.86 2.37 -6.36
N LEU A 204 8.20 2.89 -7.39
CA LEU A 204 8.44 2.50 -8.77
C LEU A 204 9.54 3.36 -9.40
N GLY A 205 10.61 2.72 -9.86
CA GLY A 205 11.67 3.36 -10.64
C GLY A 205 11.19 3.73 -12.05
N ARG A 206 11.75 4.80 -12.62
CA ARG A 206 11.44 5.24 -14.01
C ARG A 206 11.80 4.21 -15.08
N ASP A 207 12.74 3.32 -14.76
CA ASP A 207 13.20 2.19 -15.57
C ASP A 207 12.36 0.91 -15.37
N GLY A 208 11.28 0.97 -14.59
CA GLY A 208 10.45 -0.18 -14.22
C GLY A 208 11.07 -1.06 -13.13
N SER A 209 12.13 -0.59 -12.46
CA SER A 209 12.63 -1.22 -11.23
C SER A 209 11.69 -0.98 -10.05
N PHE A 210 11.87 -1.80 -9.01
CA PHE A 210 11.19 -1.64 -7.73
C PHE A 210 12.20 -1.21 -6.68
N TRP A 211 11.87 -0.19 -5.90
CA TRP A 211 12.56 0.15 -4.67
C TRP A 211 11.72 -0.34 -3.51
N VAL A 212 12.35 -1.10 -2.61
CA VAL A 212 11.67 -1.78 -1.51
C VAL A 212 12.37 -1.44 -0.19
N SER A 213 11.64 -0.99 0.81
CA SER A 213 12.13 -0.87 2.20
C SER A 213 11.80 -2.13 2.99
N ASP A 214 12.59 -2.37 4.04
CA ASP A 214 12.59 -3.61 4.82
C ASP A 214 12.43 -3.34 6.32
N GLU A 215 11.61 -4.11 7.03
CA GLU A 215 11.40 -3.97 8.48
C GLU A 215 12.59 -4.50 9.28
N TYR A 216 13.15 -5.65 8.89
CA TYR A 216 14.18 -6.34 9.65
C TYR A 216 15.49 -5.55 9.79
N GLY A 217 16.03 -5.05 8.67
CA GLY A 217 17.36 -4.42 8.63
C GLY A 217 17.36 -2.92 8.30
N PRO A 218 16.23 -2.23 8.40
CA PRO A 218 15.87 -0.99 7.69
C PRO A 218 16.55 -0.70 6.34
N TYR A 219 16.89 -1.72 5.55
CA TYR A 219 17.56 -1.53 4.26
C TYR A 219 16.59 -0.99 3.22
N VAL A 220 17.15 -0.35 2.19
CA VAL A 220 16.43 -0.06 0.95
C VAL A 220 17.08 -0.83 -0.20
N TYR A 221 16.29 -1.66 -0.87
CA TYR A 221 16.73 -2.52 -1.97
C TYR A 221 16.19 -2.02 -3.30
N LYS A 222 17.00 -2.07 -4.36
CA LYS A 222 16.54 -1.90 -5.74
C LYS A 222 16.46 -3.27 -6.40
N PHE A 223 15.30 -3.63 -6.93
CA PHE A 223 15.09 -4.84 -7.73
C PHE A 223 14.80 -4.47 -9.19
N SER A 224 15.27 -5.28 -10.13
CA SER A 224 14.90 -5.17 -11.54
C SER A 224 13.41 -5.49 -11.75
N LEU A 225 12.88 -5.16 -12.94
CA LEU A 225 11.56 -5.60 -13.41
C LEU A 225 11.34 -7.12 -13.32
N ARG A 226 12.41 -7.92 -13.26
CA ARG A 226 12.34 -9.39 -13.13
C ARG A 226 12.56 -9.87 -11.69
N GLY A 227 12.64 -8.97 -10.72
CA GLY A 227 12.80 -9.29 -9.30
C GLY A 227 14.22 -9.61 -8.84
N ARG A 228 15.24 -9.48 -9.69
CA ARG A 228 16.65 -9.62 -9.26
C ARG A 228 17.14 -8.37 -8.55
N MET A 229 17.73 -8.52 -7.36
CA MET A 229 18.34 -7.42 -6.62
C MET A 229 19.51 -6.81 -7.40
N LEU A 230 19.48 -5.49 -7.56
CA LEU A 230 20.47 -4.69 -8.28
C LEU A 230 21.31 -3.83 -7.34
N GLN A 231 20.75 -3.44 -6.20
CA GLN A 231 21.40 -2.56 -5.23
C GLN A 231 20.78 -2.77 -3.85
N ALA A 232 21.58 -2.55 -2.81
CA ALA A 232 21.11 -2.42 -1.44
C ALA A 232 21.74 -1.17 -0.80
N ILE A 233 20.96 -0.45 -0.01
CA ILE A 233 21.37 0.70 0.79
C ILE A 233 21.17 0.31 2.24
N GLN A 234 22.28 0.23 2.98
CA GLN A 234 22.26 -0.03 4.42
C GLN A 234 21.88 1.26 5.18
N PRO A 235 21.17 1.16 6.32
CA PRO A 235 21.03 2.30 7.22
C PRO A 235 22.38 2.89 7.59
N PRO A 236 22.51 4.23 7.64
CA PRO A 236 23.75 4.84 8.12
C PRO A 236 24.08 4.38 9.53
N ALA A 237 25.37 4.18 9.83
CA ALA A 237 25.83 3.66 11.13
C ALA A 237 25.42 4.51 12.36
N ALA A 238 25.00 5.75 12.15
CA ALA A 238 24.48 6.63 13.19
C ALA A 238 23.06 6.26 13.65
N TYR A 239 22.27 5.59 12.80
CA TYR A 239 20.89 5.19 13.06
C TYR A 239 20.75 3.70 13.38
N LEU A 240 21.84 2.94 13.30
CA LEU A 240 21.84 1.55 13.75
C LEU A 240 21.75 1.53 15.29
N PRO A 241 20.71 0.93 15.88
CA PRO A 241 20.58 0.85 17.32
C PRO A 241 21.83 0.17 17.90
N ARG A 242 22.53 0.88 18.80
CA ARG A 242 23.62 0.32 19.59
C ARG A 242 23.00 -0.12 20.91
N HIS A 243 23.12 -1.40 21.25
CA HIS A 243 22.58 -1.95 22.49
C HIS A 243 22.96 -1.08 23.70
N TYR A 244 21.93 -0.60 24.39
CA TYR A 244 21.98 -0.05 25.73
C TYR A 244 20.76 -0.58 26.48
N THR A 245 20.97 -1.20 27.63
CA THR A 245 19.89 -1.77 28.46
C THR A 245 19.69 -0.89 29.69
N GLU A 246 18.49 -0.32 29.85
CA GLU A 246 17.93 0.08 31.15
C GLU A 246 16.41 -0.13 31.10
N GLU A 247 15.88 -0.82 32.10
CA GLU A 247 14.48 -1.21 32.26
C GLU A 247 13.69 -0.10 32.97
N ASP A 248 12.59 0.40 32.38
CA ASP A 248 11.53 1.13 33.11
C ASP A 248 10.15 0.74 32.53
N PRO A 249 9.39 -0.16 33.18
CA PRO A 249 8.13 -0.68 32.67
C PRO A 249 6.92 0.28 32.73
N GLU A 250 7.01 1.49 33.30
CA GLU A 250 5.81 2.32 33.56
C GLU A 250 5.78 3.71 32.88
N LYS A 251 6.60 3.96 31.84
CA LYS A 251 6.67 5.29 31.19
C LYS A 251 6.40 5.36 29.68
N ALA A 252 5.75 4.38 29.06
CA ALA A 252 5.34 4.53 27.67
C ALA A 252 3.97 5.23 27.59
N THR A 253 3.94 6.50 27.19
CA THR A 253 2.80 6.96 26.38
C THR A 253 2.78 6.07 25.14
N LEU A 254 1.72 5.28 24.96
CA LEU A 254 1.56 4.47 23.76
C LEU A 254 1.37 5.42 22.58
N VAL A 255 2.38 5.52 21.73
CA VAL A 255 2.31 6.24 20.46
C VAL A 255 1.66 5.30 19.45
N ALA A 256 0.72 5.79 18.65
CA ALA A 256 0.16 5.03 17.53
C ALA A 256 1.30 4.55 16.61
N SER A 257 1.19 3.35 16.05
CA SER A 257 2.19 2.84 15.10
C SER A 257 2.16 3.67 13.81
N GLN A 258 3.34 4.04 13.30
CA GLN A 258 3.49 4.67 11.99
C GLN A 258 3.65 3.59 10.93
N SER A 259 2.65 3.40 10.08
CA SER A 259 2.63 2.29 9.11
C SER A 259 3.10 2.69 7.71
N GLU A 260 3.03 3.97 7.31
CA GLU A 260 3.48 4.42 5.98
C GLU A 260 3.77 5.93 5.98
N ILE A 261 4.73 6.37 5.15
CA ILE A 261 5.02 7.78 4.89
C ILE A 261 5.05 8.05 3.37
N HIS A 262 4.12 8.87 2.90
CA HIS A 262 4.00 9.26 1.50
C HIS A 262 4.45 10.70 1.25
N TYR A 263 5.24 10.94 0.19
CA TYR A 263 5.65 12.30 -0.20
C TYR A 263 4.58 12.98 -1.05
N LEU A 264 4.10 14.15 -0.62
CA LEU A 264 3.04 14.87 -1.31
C LEU A 264 3.55 15.84 -2.38
N PRO A 265 2.74 16.16 -3.42
CA PRO A 265 3.07 17.19 -4.39
C PRO A 265 3.35 18.58 -3.80
N THR A 266 2.81 18.89 -2.62
CA THR A 266 3.07 20.14 -1.89
C THR A 266 4.49 20.22 -1.32
N GLY A 267 5.20 19.10 -1.24
CA GLY A 267 6.53 18.97 -0.62
C GLY A 267 6.50 18.54 0.86
N ASP A 268 5.31 18.42 1.43
CA ASP A 268 5.04 17.85 2.75
C ASP A 268 4.97 16.32 2.68
N LEU A 269 4.81 15.70 3.84
CA LEU A 269 4.63 14.26 3.97
C LEU A 269 3.21 13.97 4.47
N MET A 270 2.69 12.82 4.07
CA MET A 270 1.52 12.21 4.67
C MET A 270 1.95 10.98 5.43
N ILE A 271 1.46 10.79 6.65
CA ILE A 271 1.79 9.65 7.50
C ILE A 271 0.53 8.88 7.84
N LEU A 272 0.53 7.58 7.60
CA LEU A 272 -0.52 6.68 8.07
C LEU A 272 -0.15 6.22 9.47
N ALA A 273 -0.96 6.59 10.44
CA ALA A 273 -0.79 6.19 11.83
C ALA A 273 -2.05 5.49 12.34
N ARG A 274 -1.86 4.41 13.10
CA ARG A 274 -2.96 3.60 13.63
C ARG A 274 -2.64 3.04 15.01
N ASP A 275 -3.68 2.80 15.80
CA ASP A 275 -3.58 1.89 16.94
C ASP A 275 -3.33 0.44 16.49
N SER A 276 -2.81 -0.37 17.41
CA SER A 276 -2.50 -1.79 17.16
C SER A 276 -3.34 -2.67 18.06
N GLY A 277 -3.82 -3.79 17.52
CA GLY A 277 -4.72 -4.72 18.20
C GLY A 277 -6.20 -4.34 18.15
N PHE A 278 -6.60 -3.42 17.25
CA PHE A 278 -7.98 -2.95 17.11
C PHE A 278 -8.52 -3.13 15.67
N GLY A 279 -9.58 -3.91 15.49
CA GLY A 279 -10.24 -4.10 14.20
C GLY A 279 -10.76 -5.52 13.96
N HIS A 280 -11.09 -5.82 12.71
CA HIS A 280 -11.53 -7.15 12.31
C HIS A 280 -10.44 -8.19 12.57
N GLY A 281 -10.81 -9.29 13.23
CA GLY A 281 -9.89 -10.35 13.64
C GLY A 281 -9.26 -10.16 15.02
N GLN A 282 -9.47 -9.00 15.65
CA GLN A 282 -8.91 -8.69 16.97
C GLN A 282 -9.93 -8.84 18.11
N SER A 283 -9.45 -8.94 19.35
CA SER A 283 -10.33 -9.05 20.53
C SER A 283 -11.13 -7.78 20.80
N GLU A 284 -10.58 -6.62 20.43
CA GLU A 284 -11.29 -5.34 20.42
C GLU A 284 -11.47 -4.90 18.96
N SER A 285 -12.71 -4.65 18.55
CA SER A 285 -13.03 -4.31 17.16
C SER A 285 -12.94 -2.83 16.87
N ARG A 286 -13.00 -1.97 17.89
CA ARG A 286 -13.08 -0.52 17.71
C ARG A 286 -11.70 0.14 17.75
N SER A 287 -11.17 0.48 16.58
CA SER A 287 -10.04 1.41 16.49
C SER A 287 -10.47 2.80 16.97
N VAL A 288 -9.68 3.40 17.85
CA VAL A 288 -9.85 4.79 18.31
C VAL A 288 -8.95 5.75 17.53
N TYR A 289 -7.94 5.23 16.83
CA TYR A 289 -7.06 6.03 15.98
C TYR A 289 -6.63 5.26 14.72
N ARG A 290 -7.06 5.74 13.55
CA ARG A 290 -6.55 5.30 12.24
C ARG A 290 -6.67 6.46 11.27
N GLN A 291 -5.56 7.15 11.02
CA GLN A 291 -5.57 8.39 10.24
C GLN A 291 -4.41 8.49 9.26
N ALA A 292 -4.67 9.13 8.12
CA ALA A 292 -3.62 9.63 7.24
C ALA A 292 -3.47 11.14 7.47
N ASP A 293 -2.40 11.51 8.17
CA ASP A 293 -2.15 12.85 8.70
C ASP A 293 -1.05 13.56 7.94
N ILE A 294 -0.95 14.88 8.08
CA ILE A 294 0.06 15.69 7.41
C ILE A 294 1.22 15.98 8.34
N ILE A 295 2.44 15.73 7.89
CA ILE A 295 3.66 16.25 8.49
C ILE A 295 4.20 17.33 7.55
N SER A 296 4.12 18.58 7.99
CA SER A 296 4.62 19.68 7.17
C SER A 296 6.14 19.86 7.29
N LYS A 297 6.78 19.90 6.13
CA LYS A 297 8.20 20.22 5.99
C LYS A 297 8.39 21.71 5.73
N SER A 298 7.80 22.53 6.60
CA SER A 298 7.88 23.98 6.53
C SER A 298 9.33 24.48 6.50
N ARG A 299 9.59 25.59 5.79
CA ARG A 299 10.91 26.25 5.74
C ARG A 299 11.45 26.69 7.11
N TRP A 300 10.60 26.70 8.12
CA TRP A 300 10.94 27.10 9.49
C TRP A 300 11.31 25.92 10.38
N THR A 301 11.07 24.68 9.95
CA THR A 301 11.46 23.48 10.68
C THR A 301 12.98 23.44 10.78
N THR A 302 13.49 23.11 11.97
CA THR A 302 14.93 23.00 12.21
C THR A 302 15.48 21.73 11.52
N ASP A 303 16.48 21.90 10.65
CA ASP A 303 17.32 20.78 10.22
C ASP A 303 18.26 20.41 11.37
N ILE A 304 18.05 19.23 11.94
CA ILE A 304 18.82 18.74 13.08
C ILE A 304 20.19 18.18 12.67
N LYS A 305 20.44 18.02 11.36
CA LYS A 305 21.71 17.51 10.85
C LYS A 305 22.86 18.43 11.26
N SER A 306 23.64 18.00 12.23
CA SER A 306 24.67 18.84 12.85
C SER A 306 25.66 18.03 13.65
N TYR A 307 26.87 18.56 13.84
CA TYR A 307 27.86 17.97 14.76
C TYR A 307 27.38 17.94 16.22
N GLN A 308 26.42 18.80 16.58
CA GLN A 308 25.87 18.88 17.94
C GLN A 308 24.92 17.71 18.25
N TYR A 309 24.06 17.36 17.30
CA TYR A 309 23.00 16.37 17.49
C TYR A 309 23.36 14.99 16.90
N ASP A 310 24.17 14.90 15.83
CA ASP A 310 24.52 13.64 15.16
C ASP A 310 25.80 12.97 15.72
N ARG A 311 26.15 13.26 16.98
CA ARG A 311 27.29 12.63 17.67
C ARG A 311 26.84 11.54 18.63
N VAL A 312 27.76 10.69 19.07
CA VAL A 312 27.51 9.76 20.18
C VAL A 312 27.05 10.57 21.41
N ASN A 313 25.90 10.23 21.99
CA ASN A 313 25.20 10.96 23.07
C ASN A 313 24.74 12.38 22.70
N GLY A 314 24.72 12.73 21.41
CA GLY A 314 23.95 13.87 20.91
C GLY A 314 22.46 13.62 21.16
N SER A 315 21.74 14.68 21.53
CA SER A 315 20.29 14.61 21.74
C SER A 315 19.66 15.93 21.37
N ILE A 316 18.45 15.89 20.81
CA ILE A 316 17.62 17.06 20.50
C ILE A 316 16.66 17.41 21.64
N ALA A 317 16.56 16.57 22.68
CA ALA A 317 15.65 16.76 23.81
C ALA A 317 16.31 16.44 25.16
N SER A 318 15.67 16.81 26.27
CA SER A 318 15.99 16.28 27.60
C SER A 318 15.67 14.79 27.68
N SER A 319 16.13 14.11 28.73
CA SER A 319 15.73 12.73 29.05
C SER A 319 14.24 12.56 29.34
N THR A 320 13.53 13.69 29.56
CA THR A 320 12.08 13.74 29.78
C THR A 320 11.31 14.19 28.53
N GLY A 321 11.95 14.28 27.37
CA GLY A 321 11.30 14.59 26.09
C GLY A 321 11.09 16.08 25.79
N VAL A 322 11.65 17.00 26.58
CA VAL A 322 11.55 18.44 26.31
C VAL A 322 12.58 18.83 25.25
N LEU A 323 12.13 19.28 24.08
CA LEU A 323 13.01 19.75 23.01
C LEU A 323 13.93 20.88 23.47
N LYS A 324 15.19 20.85 23.00
CA LYS A 324 16.16 21.91 23.28
C LYS A 324 15.69 23.23 22.68
N ALA A 325 15.94 24.32 23.41
CA ALA A 325 15.58 25.66 22.97
C ALA A 325 16.14 25.96 21.57
N GLY A 326 15.31 26.56 20.71
CA GLY A 326 15.65 26.90 19.33
C GLY A 326 15.39 25.80 18.30
N ILE A 327 15.08 24.56 18.73
CA ILE A 327 14.61 23.51 17.82
C ILE A 327 13.11 23.72 17.57
N ARG A 328 12.75 23.90 16.30
CA ARG A 328 11.37 23.92 15.82
C ARG A 328 11.04 22.57 15.18
N PRO A 329 10.17 21.75 15.80
CA PRO A 329 9.77 20.47 15.23
C PRO A 329 8.94 20.65 13.95
N VAL A 330 8.82 19.57 13.18
CA VAL A 330 7.82 19.48 12.12
C VAL A 330 6.43 19.69 12.68
N GLU A 331 5.54 20.30 11.89
CA GLU A 331 4.14 20.46 12.26
C GLU A 331 3.39 19.19 11.89
N TYR A 332 2.62 18.63 12.83
CA TYR A 332 1.78 17.45 12.64
C TYR A 332 0.32 17.87 12.70
N CYS A 333 -0.43 17.58 11.65
CA CYS A 333 -1.82 18.00 11.52
C CYS A 333 -2.71 16.81 11.17
N PRO A 334 -3.67 16.45 12.05
CA PRO A 334 -4.68 15.46 11.73
C PRO A 334 -5.43 15.82 10.44
N PHE A 335 -5.72 14.82 9.60
CA PHE A 335 -6.35 15.09 8.31
C PHE A 335 -7.45 14.09 7.89
N ILE A 336 -7.12 12.84 7.56
CA ILE A 336 -8.09 11.86 7.07
C ILE A 336 -8.32 10.81 8.14
N ASP A 337 -9.50 10.82 8.76
CA ASP A 337 -9.93 9.77 9.69
C ASP A 337 -10.60 8.61 8.93
N TYR A 338 -9.97 7.44 8.95
CA TYR A 338 -10.50 6.21 8.33
C TYR A 338 -11.74 5.71 9.08
N ASN A 339 -11.87 6.05 10.36
CA ASN A 339 -12.91 5.54 11.25
C ASN A 339 -14.19 6.40 11.20
N LEU A 340 -14.27 7.39 10.30
CA LEU A 340 -15.40 8.30 10.20
C LEU A 340 -16.68 7.57 9.75
N ALA A 341 -17.57 7.30 10.71
CA ALA A 341 -18.77 6.47 10.51
C ALA A 341 -19.68 6.96 9.37
N SER A 342 -19.82 8.27 9.18
CA SER A 342 -20.64 8.84 8.10
C SER A 342 -20.11 8.52 6.70
N GLU A 343 -18.81 8.31 6.57
CA GLU A 343 -18.17 7.94 5.31
C GLU A 343 -18.15 6.42 5.10
N LEU A 344 -17.85 5.66 6.15
CA LEU A 344 -17.89 4.18 6.13
C LEU A 344 -19.28 3.65 5.77
N ALA A 345 -20.33 4.24 6.34
CA ALA A 345 -21.70 3.85 6.09
C ALA A 345 -22.12 3.97 4.61
N LYS A 346 -21.46 4.83 3.80
CA LYS A 346 -21.71 4.93 2.35
C LYS A 346 -21.39 3.64 1.60
N PHE A 347 -20.60 2.75 2.18
CA PHE A 347 -20.23 1.45 1.62
C PHE A 347 -20.66 0.28 2.52
N GLY A 348 -21.47 0.55 3.55
CA GLY A 348 -21.90 -0.44 4.54
C GLY A 348 -20.78 -0.88 5.49
N LEU A 349 -19.64 -0.17 5.51
CA LEU A 349 -18.51 -0.45 6.38
C LEU A 349 -18.73 0.14 7.77
N HIS A 350 -17.99 -0.39 8.75
CA HIS A 350 -18.01 0.13 10.10
C HIS A 350 -16.68 -0.05 10.82
N ASN A 351 -16.53 0.67 11.93
CA ASN A 351 -15.43 0.56 12.87
C ASN A 351 -16.00 0.24 14.27
N GLY A 352 -15.51 -0.84 14.89
CA GLY A 352 -16.11 -1.41 16.10
C GLY A 352 -17.40 -2.20 15.84
N GLY A 353 -17.85 -2.92 16.86
CA GLY A 353 -19.05 -3.75 16.79
C GLY A 353 -18.77 -5.21 16.41
N GLU A 354 -19.66 -5.79 15.62
CA GLU A 354 -19.63 -7.21 15.25
C GLU A 354 -18.39 -7.57 14.41
N GLN A 355 -17.86 -8.78 14.60
CA GLN A 355 -16.74 -9.32 13.81
C GLN A 355 -17.27 -9.86 12.47
N ASP A 356 -17.72 -8.95 11.61
CA ASP A 356 -18.25 -9.26 10.28
C ASP A 356 -17.35 -8.73 9.16
N ARG A 357 -17.63 -9.14 7.93
CA ARG A 357 -16.81 -8.83 6.75
C ARG A 357 -16.75 -7.33 6.37
N PHE A 358 -17.61 -6.50 6.95
CA PHE A 358 -17.67 -5.06 6.72
C PHE A 358 -16.95 -4.26 7.80
N LEU A 359 -16.51 -4.91 8.88
CA LEU A 359 -15.62 -4.33 9.87
C LEU A 359 -14.27 -4.04 9.21
N LEU A 360 -13.72 -2.85 9.44
CA LEU A 360 -12.39 -2.52 8.95
C LEU A 360 -11.32 -3.43 9.60
N ASN A 361 -10.43 -3.98 8.78
CA ASN A 361 -9.27 -4.73 9.25
C ASN A 361 -8.40 -3.88 10.17
N GLU A 362 -7.67 -4.53 11.07
CA GLU A 362 -6.74 -3.86 11.98
C GLU A 362 -5.68 -3.04 11.23
N LYS A 363 -4.92 -3.72 10.36
CA LYS A 363 -3.72 -3.15 9.74
C LYS A 363 -4.01 -2.44 8.43
N TRP A 364 -3.55 -1.19 8.33
CA TRP A 364 -3.58 -0.37 7.12
C TRP A 364 -2.21 0.27 6.97
N GLU A 365 -1.51 -0.07 5.87
CA GLU A 365 -0.05 0.13 5.81
C GLU A 365 0.40 0.65 4.44
N SER A 366 -0.53 1.13 3.62
CA SER A 366 -0.18 1.61 2.29
C SER A 366 -0.91 2.88 1.89
N LEU A 367 -0.20 3.75 1.18
CA LEU A 367 -0.70 5.01 0.64
C LEU A 367 -0.20 5.21 -0.80
N ALA A 368 -1.13 5.33 -1.75
CA ALA A 368 -0.82 5.74 -3.11
C ALA A 368 -1.73 6.89 -3.58
N LEU A 369 -1.11 8.00 -3.97
CA LEU A 369 -1.79 9.18 -4.48
C LEU A 369 -1.85 9.17 -6.02
N VAL A 370 -3.03 9.38 -6.58
CA VAL A 370 -3.24 9.50 -8.03
C VAL A 370 -4.12 10.71 -8.38
N PRO A 371 -3.86 11.43 -9.48
CA PRO A 371 -4.65 12.60 -9.84
C PRO A 371 -6.04 12.22 -10.37
N VAL A 372 -7.05 13.03 -10.05
CA VAL A 372 -8.42 12.90 -10.60
C VAL A 372 -8.45 13.32 -12.08
N ASP A 373 -7.81 14.43 -12.47
CA ASP A 373 -7.60 14.75 -13.88
C ASP A 373 -6.16 15.21 -14.15
N ARG A 374 -5.41 14.39 -14.90
CA ARG A 374 -4.02 14.68 -15.30
C ARG A 374 -3.87 15.90 -16.18
N ARG A 375 -4.96 16.38 -16.79
CA ARG A 375 -4.97 17.54 -17.69
C ARG A 375 -5.28 18.83 -16.98
N ASP A 376 -5.64 18.80 -15.70
CA ASP A 376 -5.85 20.03 -14.94
C ASP A 376 -4.49 20.64 -14.59
N ARG A 377 -3.86 21.25 -15.59
CA ARG A 377 -2.58 21.98 -15.53
C ARG A 377 -2.80 23.47 -15.25
N ARG A 378 -4.01 23.89 -14.85
CA ARG A 378 -4.29 25.30 -14.61
C ARG A 378 -3.63 25.71 -13.30
N HIS A 379 -2.59 26.54 -13.41
CA HIS A 379 -1.71 27.03 -12.34
C HIS A 379 -2.38 27.73 -11.12
N HIS A 380 -3.72 27.81 -11.06
CA HIS A 380 -4.45 28.58 -10.06
C HIS A 380 -5.62 27.84 -9.39
N LYS A 381 -5.70 26.50 -9.52
CA LYS A 381 -6.69 25.69 -8.79
C LYS A 381 -5.99 24.64 -7.93
N LYS A 382 -6.57 24.33 -6.77
CA LYS A 382 -6.21 23.15 -5.97
C LYS A 382 -6.32 21.91 -6.86
N HIS A 383 -5.34 21.02 -6.76
CA HIS A 383 -5.33 19.80 -7.56
C HIS A 383 -6.08 18.71 -6.81
N GLU A 384 -7.00 18.04 -7.51
CA GLU A 384 -7.76 16.94 -6.93
C GLU A 384 -7.04 15.60 -7.12
N TYR A 385 -7.05 14.79 -6.05
CA TYR A 385 -6.42 13.48 -6.01
C TYR A 385 -7.35 12.43 -5.41
N PHE A 386 -7.13 11.18 -5.81
CA PHE A 386 -7.54 10.02 -5.04
C PHE A 386 -6.34 9.52 -4.25
N LEU A 387 -6.53 9.33 -2.95
CA LEU A 387 -5.62 8.55 -2.10
C LEU A 387 -6.18 7.15 -1.99
N ILE A 388 -5.41 6.15 -2.42
CA ILE A 388 -5.76 4.74 -2.37
C ILE A 388 -4.95 4.12 -1.23
N SER A 389 -5.60 3.34 -0.38
CA SER A 389 -4.97 2.63 0.73
C SER A 389 -5.51 1.21 0.81
N PHE A 390 -4.63 0.24 1.08
CA PHE A 390 -4.95 -1.18 1.22
C PHE A 390 -4.65 -1.62 2.66
N SER A 391 -5.48 -2.52 3.18
CA SER A 391 -5.22 -3.18 4.46
C SER A 391 -4.25 -4.34 4.29
N ASP A 392 -3.35 -4.49 5.25
CA ASP A 392 -2.65 -5.75 5.45
C ASP A 392 -3.61 -6.68 6.21
N ASN A 393 -3.74 -7.92 5.74
CA ASN A 393 -4.61 -8.92 6.36
C ASN A 393 -3.82 -10.04 7.05
N ASP A 394 -2.50 -9.89 7.18
CA ASP A 394 -1.58 -10.84 7.81
C ASP A 394 -1.68 -12.27 7.25
N TYR A 395 -2.15 -12.39 5.99
CA TYR A 395 -2.48 -13.67 5.37
C TYR A 395 -3.51 -14.51 6.17
N ILE A 396 -4.35 -13.87 6.99
CA ILE A 396 -5.35 -14.54 7.83
C ILE A 396 -6.47 -15.10 6.95
N THR A 397 -6.46 -16.42 6.77
CA THR A 397 -7.47 -17.18 6.03
C THR A 397 -7.53 -18.63 6.50
N GLN A 398 -8.71 -19.24 6.36
CA GLN A 398 -8.93 -20.66 6.62
C GLN A 398 -8.54 -21.57 5.45
N ASN A 399 -8.27 -20.99 4.27
CA ASN A 399 -7.95 -21.74 3.04
C ASN A 399 -6.60 -21.31 2.44
N GLY A 400 -5.62 -21.08 3.30
CA GLY A 400 -4.33 -20.52 2.95
C GLY A 400 -3.40 -21.49 2.25
N ARG A 401 -2.53 -20.96 1.38
CA ARG A 401 -1.54 -21.70 0.60
C ARG A 401 -0.23 -20.94 0.50
N LEU A 402 0.90 -21.60 0.77
CA LEU A 402 2.26 -21.08 0.58
C LEU A 402 3.15 -22.16 -0.02
N ASN A 403 4.43 -21.85 -0.25
CA ASN A 403 5.41 -22.76 -0.83
C ASN A 403 4.99 -23.28 -2.22
N PHE A 404 4.62 -22.36 -3.11
CA PHE A 404 4.12 -22.64 -4.45
C PHE A 404 2.88 -23.54 -4.41
N GLY A 405 1.97 -23.24 -3.48
CA GLY A 405 0.71 -23.96 -3.25
C GLY A 405 0.82 -25.31 -2.54
N LYS A 406 2.02 -25.73 -2.12
CA LYS A 406 2.26 -27.04 -1.49
C LYS A 406 1.96 -27.05 0.00
N PHE A 407 2.28 -25.96 0.69
CA PHE A 407 2.00 -25.77 2.09
C PHE A 407 0.59 -25.23 2.23
N LYS A 408 -0.32 -25.97 2.86
CA LYS A 408 -1.68 -25.54 3.14
C LYS A 408 -1.80 -25.23 4.62
N TYR A 409 -2.51 -24.15 4.94
CA TYR A 409 -2.77 -23.76 6.32
C TYR A 409 -4.20 -23.26 6.49
N ALA A 410 -4.64 -23.28 7.75
CA ALA A 410 -5.85 -22.62 8.20
C ALA A 410 -5.45 -21.78 9.42
N ASP A 411 -5.76 -20.49 9.39
CA ASP A 411 -5.35 -19.58 10.45
C ASP A 411 -6.00 -19.94 11.79
N GLN A 412 -5.22 -19.90 12.88
CA GLN A 412 -5.68 -20.32 14.20
C GLN A 412 -6.81 -19.47 14.77
N SER A 413 -6.96 -18.22 14.31
CA SER A 413 -8.04 -17.33 14.73
C SER A 413 -9.42 -17.79 14.24
N GLY A 414 -9.48 -18.65 13.23
CA GLY A 414 -10.72 -19.07 12.59
C GLY A 414 -11.28 -18.05 11.57
N PHE A 415 -10.64 -16.88 11.41
CA PHE A 415 -11.12 -15.83 10.52
C PHE A 415 -10.70 -16.02 9.06
N ASN A 416 -11.42 -15.32 8.18
CA ASN A 416 -11.05 -15.04 6.80
C ASN A 416 -11.10 -13.53 6.61
N LEU A 417 -9.94 -12.87 6.59
CA LEU A 417 -9.86 -11.42 6.45
C LEU A 417 -9.59 -11.08 4.98
N GLU A 418 -10.55 -10.46 4.31
CA GLU A 418 -10.32 -9.91 2.96
C GLU A 418 -9.31 -8.77 3.05
N THR A 419 -8.41 -8.63 2.07
CA THR A 419 -7.66 -7.38 1.92
C THR A 419 -8.66 -6.33 1.44
N GLN A 420 -8.88 -5.31 2.26
CA GLN A 420 -9.78 -4.19 1.99
C GLN A 420 -8.98 -3.06 1.34
N ALA A 421 -9.64 -2.27 0.50
CA ALA A 421 -9.07 -1.09 -0.11
C ALA A 421 -10.05 0.08 -0.03
N LEU A 422 -9.55 1.24 0.36
CA LEU A 422 -10.31 2.48 0.45
C LEU A 422 -9.74 3.52 -0.53
N VAL A 423 -10.63 4.35 -1.07
CA VAL A 423 -10.26 5.47 -1.94
C VAL A 423 -10.84 6.76 -1.39
N PHE A 424 -9.99 7.68 -0.98
CA PHE A 424 -10.37 9.00 -0.45
C PHE A 424 -10.21 10.08 -1.52
N HIS A 425 -11.15 11.01 -1.64
CA HIS A 425 -11.04 12.15 -2.56
C HIS A 425 -10.49 13.37 -1.80
N LEU A 426 -9.38 13.92 -2.29
CA LEU A 426 -8.65 15.02 -1.66
C LEU A 426 -8.45 16.20 -2.60
N SER A 427 -8.31 17.40 -2.04
CA SER A 427 -7.67 18.56 -2.68
C SER A 427 -6.43 18.94 -1.88
N LEU A 428 -5.28 19.02 -2.58
CA LEU A 428 -3.98 19.40 -2.02
C LEU A 428 -3.50 20.77 -2.51
#